data_AF-A0A2S2NRE2-F1
#
_entry.id   AF-A0A2S2NRE2-F1
#
_cell.length_a   1.000
_cell.length_b   1.000
_cell.length_c   1.000
_cell.angle_alpha   90.00
_cell.angle_beta   90.00
_cell.angle_gamma   90.00
#
_symmetry.space_group_name_H-M   'P 1'
#
loop_
_entity.id
_entity.type
_entity.pdbx_description
1 polymer ?
#
loop_
_entity_poly.entity_id
_entity_poly.type
_entity_poly.pdbx_seq_one_letter_code
_entity_poly.pdbx_strand_id
1 'polypeptide(L)'
;MDASQYYPTVASKLTFMAIELDQVEYGTKSGYRMVLDSNHFSLSHALRYSLANARNLMLYVQEGTPFVIDKIYILNVTSGTERVYSMLKPFMSASLINKIIIKSVSKTNEFIKTLPQTIVPKDYGGLAPIMKETNEILKKKLLDNRDYFLDEEKLRNGCVKDEVDTTVGEDDKDNINSFKNLSID
;
A
#
# COMPACT_ATOMS: atom_id res chain seq x y z
N MET A 1 10.34 8.46 -8.53
CA MET A 1 10.88 8.42 -7.16
C MET A 1 12.15 7.60 -7.20
N ASP A 2 13.19 8.00 -6.47
CA ASP A 2 14.41 7.22 -6.36
C ASP A 2 14.23 6.03 -5.41
N ALA A 3 14.90 4.90 -5.68
CA ALA A 3 14.75 3.69 -4.87
C ALA A 3 15.24 3.86 -3.42
N SER A 4 16.17 4.79 -3.17
CA SER A 4 16.65 5.12 -1.80
C SER A 4 15.58 5.79 -0.95
N GLN A 5 14.60 6.45 -1.57
CA GLN A 5 13.49 7.12 -0.91
C GLN A 5 12.22 6.27 -0.88
N TYR A 6 12.28 5.05 -1.41
CA TYR A 6 11.14 4.14 -1.46
C TYR A 6 11.16 3.15 -0.28
N TYR A 7 10.16 3.29 0.58
CA TYR A 7 9.92 2.41 1.72
C TYR A 7 8.62 1.62 1.50
N PRO A 8 8.69 0.34 1.09
CA PRO A 8 7.51 -0.42 0.71
C PRO A 8 6.51 -0.65 1.86
N THR A 9 6.99 -0.75 3.09
CA THR A 9 6.15 -0.87 4.29
C THR A 9 5.36 0.41 4.55
N VAL A 10 5.98 1.58 4.36
CA VAL A 10 5.31 2.88 4.47
C VAL A 10 4.25 3.03 3.39
N ALA A 11 4.57 2.68 2.14
CA ALA A 11 3.60 2.71 1.03
C ALA A 11 2.40 1.78 1.30
N SER A 12 2.64 0.59 1.85
CA SER A 12 1.58 -0.35 2.23
C SER A 12 0.71 0.21 3.37
N LYS A 13 1.33 0.77 4.42
CA LYS A 13 0.61 1.40 5.55
C LYS A 13 -0.27 2.56 5.06
N LEU A 14 0.25 3.46 4.22
CA LEU A 14 -0.53 4.55 3.65
C LEU A 14 -1.73 4.06 2.83
N THR A 15 -1.55 2.98 2.07
CA THR A 15 -2.65 2.38 1.29
C THR A 15 -3.76 1.87 2.21
N PHE A 16 -3.40 1.14 3.28
CA PHE A 16 -4.39 0.64 4.23
C PHE A 16 -5.08 1.76 5.02
N MET A 17 -4.33 2.77 5.45
CA MET A 17 -4.89 3.95 6.13
C MET A 17 -5.89 4.69 5.24
N ALA A 18 -5.59 4.82 3.94
CA ALA A 18 -6.50 5.46 2.99
C ALA A 18 -7.81 4.68 2.81
N ILE A 19 -7.72 3.35 2.75
CA ILE A 19 -8.91 2.47 2.64
C ILE A 19 -9.72 2.50 3.93
N GLU A 20 -9.05 2.43 5.08
CA GLU A 20 -9.70 2.49 6.38
C GLU A 20 -10.47 3.80 6.54
N LEU A 21 -9.85 4.94 6.22
CA LEU A 21 -10.53 6.23 6.29
C LEU A 21 -11.74 6.31 5.35
N ASP A 22 -11.63 5.74 4.16
CA ASP A 22 -12.75 5.63 3.21
C ASP A 22 -13.90 4.75 3.77
N GLN A 23 -13.60 3.68 4.50
CA GLN A 23 -14.61 2.87 5.20
C GLN A 23 -15.24 3.61 6.37
N VAL A 24 -14.47 4.43 7.10
CA VAL A 24 -14.98 5.27 8.20
C VAL A 24 -15.91 6.36 7.65
N GLU A 25 -15.54 7.01 6.56
CA GLU A 25 -16.34 8.10 5.96
C GLU A 25 -17.63 7.59 5.29
N TYR A 26 -17.57 6.47 4.56
CA TYR A 26 -18.67 6.03 3.68
C TYR A 26 -19.25 4.65 4.02
N GLY A 27 -18.75 4.01 5.06
CA GLY A 27 -19.14 2.65 5.44
C GLY A 27 -18.50 1.55 4.60
N THR A 28 -18.89 0.31 4.88
CA THR A 28 -18.37 -0.87 4.20
C THR A 28 -18.85 -0.95 2.74
N LYS A 29 -17.93 -1.24 1.83
CA LYS A 29 -18.21 -1.43 0.40
C LYS A 29 -18.19 -2.92 0.05
N SER A 30 -18.86 -3.29 -1.04
CA SER A 30 -18.88 -4.67 -1.55
C SER A 30 -17.49 -5.16 -2.00
N GLY A 31 -16.58 -4.23 -2.31
CA GLY A 31 -15.16 -4.52 -2.51
C GLY A 31 -14.40 -3.37 -3.17
N TYR A 32 -13.08 -3.48 -3.13
CA TYR A 32 -12.15 -2.51 -3.71
C TYR A 32 -11.53 -3.05 -5.00
N ARG A 33 -11.55 -2.23 -6.05
CA ARG A 33 -10.76 -2.44 -7.27
C ARG A 33 -9.55 -1.52 -7.24
N MET A 34 -8.39 -2.10 -6.99
CA MET A 34 -7.13 -1.39 -6.91
C MET A 34 -6.50 -1.26 -8.29
N VAL A 35 -5.94 -0.09 -8.61
CA VAL A 35 -5.19 0.15 -9.84
C VAL A 35 -3.80 0.66 -9.45
N LEU A 36 -2.78 -0.08 -9.83
CA LEU A 36 -1.38 0.17 -9.50
C LEU A 36 -0.64 0.47 -10.80
N ASP A 37 -0.16 1.70 -10.96
CA ASP A 37 0.75 2.02 -12.06
C ASP A 37 2.19 1.68 -11.66
N SER A 38 2.80 0.77 -12.40
CA SER A 38 4.16 0.33 -12.15
C SER A 38 5.20 1.03 -13.02
N ASN A 39 4.80 2.04 -13.79
CA ASN A 39 5.74 2.85 -14.56
C ASN A 39 6.84 3.41 -13.64
N HIS A 40 8.09 3.34 -14.08
CA HIS A 40 9.30 3.69 -13.30
C HIS A 40 9.61 2.83 -12.06
N PHE A 41 8.83 1.79 -11.74
CA PHE A 41 9.16 0.85 -10.68
C PHE A 41 10.29 -0.08 -11.15
N SER A 42 11.50 0.06 -10.60
CA SER A 42 12.68 -0.69 -11.02
C SER A 42 13.01 -1.87 -10.10
N LEU A 43 13.94 -2.73 -10.51
CA LEU A 43 14.46 -3.83 -9.68
C LEU A 43 15.04 -3.31 -8.34
N SER A 44 15.68 -2.14 -8.34
CA SER A 44 16.21 -1.52 -7.12
C SER A 44 15.11 -1.21 -6.11
N HIS A 45 13.92 -0.82 -6.56
CA HIS A 45 12.75 -0.65 -5.69
C HIS A 45 12.27 -2.00 -5.14
N ALA A 46 12.22 -3.04 -5.99
CA ALA A 46 11.81 -4.38 -5.58
C ALA A 46 12.72 -4.96 -4.49
N LEU A 47 14.03 -4.71 -4.55
CA LEU A 47 14.99 -5.19 -3.55
C LEU A 47 14.88 -4.51 -2.17
N ARG A 48 14.10 -3.43 -2.03
CA ARG A 48 13.75 -2.84 -0.74
C ARG A 48 12.71 -3.66 0.03
N TYR A 49 12.08 -4.62 -0.65
CA TYR A 49 11.01 -5.43 -0.11
C TYR A 49 11.58 -6.74 0.43
N SER A 50 11.62 -6.90 1.75
CA SER A 50 12.14 -8.14 2.38
C SER A 50 11.14 -9.29 2.27
N LEU A 51 11.65 -10.53 2.29
CA LEU A 51 10.81 -11.73 2.24
C LEU A 51 9.90 -11.87 3.48
N ALA A 52 10.39 -11.47 4.65
CA ALA A 52 9.61 -11.44 5.88
C ALA A 52 8.42 -10.48 5.78
N ASN A 53 8.65 -9.26 5.29
CA ASN A 53 7.59 -8.29 5.05
C ASN A 53 6.63 -8.76 3.95
N ALA A 54 7.11 -9.54 2.97
CA ALA A 54 6.29 -10.09 1.89
C ALA A 54 5.30 -11.12 2.43
N ARG A 55 5.80 -12.03 3.27
CA ARG A 55 4.98 -13.02 3.96
C ARG A 55 3.96 -12.34 4.87
N ASN A 56 4.38 -11.38 5.70
CA ASN A 56 3.49 -10.68 6.62
C ASN A 56 2.41 -9.87 5.89
N LEU A 57 2.77 -9.17 4.80
CA LEU A 57 1.79 -8.45 3.99
C LEU A 57 0.75 -9.41 3.40
N MET A 58 1.18 -10.53 2.80
CA MET A 58 0.24 -11.47 2.17
C MET A 58 -0.64 -12.18 3.19
N LEU A 59 -0.13 -12.48 4.39
CA LEU A 59 -0.96 -12.98 5.48
C LEU A 59 -2.03 -11.96 5.87
N TYR A 60 -1.63 -10.69 6.08
CA TYR A 60 -2.55 -9.62 6.45
C TYR A 60 -3.59 -9.34 5.35
N VAL A 61 -3.18 -9.27 4.09
CA VAL A 61 -4.08 -9.03 2.95
C VAL A 61 -5.18 -10.09 2.85
N GLN A 62 -4.88 -11.35 3.17
CA GLN A 62 -5.82 -12.46 3.01
C GLN A 62 -6.68 -12.69 4.25
N GLU A 63 -6.11 -12.54 5.44
CA GLU A 63 -6.76 -12.95 6.69
C GLU A 63 -7.06 -11.77 7.64
N GLY A 64 -6.46 -10.59 7.41
CA GLY A 64 -6.48 -9.48 8.36
C GLY A 64 -7.08 -8.17 7.84
N THR A 65 -7.39 -8.06 6.56
CA THR A 65 -7.98 -6.82 6.02
C THR A 65 -9.48 -6.76 6.34
N PRO A 66 -10.00 -5.60 6.81
CA PRO A 66 -11.43 -5.43 7.12
C PRO A 66 -12.26 -5.11 5.86
N PHE A 67 -11.73 -5.39 4.67
CA PHE A 67 -12.36 -5.07 3.39
C PHE A 67 -12.15 -6.17 2.36
N VAL A 68 -13.07 -6.25 1.40
CA VAL A 68 -12.99 -7.21 0.31
C VAL A 68 -12.17 -6.62 -0.84
N ILE A 69 -11.12 -7.33 -1.25
CA ILE A 69 -10.44 -7.04 -2.52
C ILE A 69 -11.23 -7.71 -3.63
N ASP A 70 -11.73 -6.93 -4.61
CA ASP A 70 -12.39 -7.46 -5.80
C ASP A 70 -11.36 -7.77 -6.89
N LYS A 71 -10.60 -6.75 -7.32
CA LYS A 71 -9.57 -6.87 -8.36
C LYS A 71 -8.36 -5.99 -8.04
N ILE A 72 -7.18 -6.43 -8.49
CA ILE A 72 -5.95 -5.64 -8.48
C ILE A 72 -5.44 -5.55 -9.92
N TYR A 73 -5.50 -4.37 -10.52
CA TYR A 73 -4.96 -4.12 -11.85
C TYR A 73 -3.56 -3.53 -11.73
N ILE A 74 -2.58 -4.16 -12.38
CA ILE A 74 -1.22 -3.62 -12.45
C ILE A 74 -0.98 -3.15 -13.88
N LEU A 75 -0.74 -1.84 -14.03
CA LEU A 75 -0.49 -1.15 -15.30
C LEU A 75 1.01 -0.97 -15.52
N ASN A 76 1.41 -0.81 -16.79
CA ASN A 76 2.80 -0.51 -17.18
C ASN A 76 3.85 -1.39 -16.50
N VAL A 77 3.62 -2.71 -16.55
CA VAL A 77 4.40 -3.72 -15.84
C VAL A 77 5.88 -3.66 -16.23
N THR A 78 6.76 -3.74 -15.22
CA THR A 78 8.21 -3.70 -15.36
C THR A 78 8.86 -4.97 -14.78
N SER A 79 10.15 -5.15 -15.02
CA SER A 79 10.92 -6.23 -14.38
C SER A 79 10.93 -6.16 -12.85
N GLY A 80 10.83 -4.94 -12.29
CA GLY A 80 10.65 -4.74 -10.85
C GLY A 80 9.33 -5.35 -10.36
N THR A 81 8.24 -5.11 -11.08
CA THR A 81 6.92 -5.70 -10.78
C THR A 81 6.97 -7.21 -10.79
N GLU A 82 7.56 -7.80 -11.84
CA GLU A 82 7.66 -9.24 -12.00
C GLU A 82 8.45 -9.89 -10.85
N ARG A 83 9.52 -9.22 -10.40
CA ARG A 83 10.29 -9.66 -9.24
C ARG A 83 9.46 -9.66 -7.96
N VAL A 84 8.75 -8.55 -7.67
CA VAL A 84 7.89 -8.45 -6.48
C VAL A 84 6.77 -9.48 -6.53
N TYR A 85 6.10 -9.62 -7.68
CA TYR A 85 5.04 -10.61 -7.88
C TYR A 85 5.57 -12.02 -7.63
N SER A 86 6.73 -12.38 -8.18
CA SER A 86 7.35 -13.70 -7.97
C SER A 86 7.72 -13.95 -6.51
N MET A 87 8.09 -12.91 -5.77
CA MET A 87 8.39 -13.01 -4.34
C MET A 87 7.13 -13.15 -3.47
N LEU A 88 6.02 -12.49 -3.85
CA LEU A 88 4.76 -12.57 -3.13
C LEU A 88 3.98 -13.85 -3.43
N LYS A 89 4.08 -14.36 -4.67
CA LYS A 89 3.28 -15.48 -5.18
C LYS A 89 3.27 -16.74 -4.30
N PRO A 90 4.39 -17.18 -3.69
CA PRO A 90 4.38 -18.34 -2.80
C PRO A 90 3.48 -18.19 -1.58
N PHE A 91 3.13 -16.97 -1.19
CA PHE A 91 2.28 -16.66 -0.03
C PHE A 91 0.84 -16.31 -0.43
N MET A 92 0.52 -16.29 -1.73
CA MET A 92 -0.81 -15.96 -2.23
C MET A 92 -1.65 -17.21 -2.43
N SER A 93 -2.89 -17.17 -1.99
CA SER A 93 -3.93 -18.14 -2.30
C SER A 93 -4.30 -18.08 -3.79
N ALA A 94 -4.82 -19.19 -4.31
CA ALA A 94 -5.34 -19.23 -5.68
C ALA A 94 -6.44 -18.16 -5.92
N SER A 95 -7.27 -17.90 -4.91
CA SER A 95 -8.30 -16.86 -4.94
C SER A 95 -7.69 -15.47 -5.15
N LEU A 96 -6.65 -15.12 -4.37
CA LEU A 96 -5.98 -13.82 -4.51
C LEU A 96 -5.25 -13.70 -5.86
N ILE A 97 -4.57 -14.75 -6.31
CA ILE A 97 -3.90 -14.78 -7.63
C ILE A 97 -4.90 -14.49 -8.75
N ASN A 98 -6.09 -15.08 -8.70
CA ASN A 98 -7.15 -14.89 -9.71
C ASN A 98 -7.75 -13.47 -9.71
N LYS A 99 -7.51 -12.67 -8.66
CA LYS A 99 -7.94 -11.26 -8.59
C LYS A 99 -6.91 -10.30 -9.19
N ILE A 100 -5.66 -10.74 -9.35
CA ILE A 100 -4.58 -9.92 -9.91
C ILE A 100 -4.63 -9.98 -11.44
N ILE A 101 -4.68 -8.81 -12.06
CA ILE A 101 -4.74 -8.64 -13.51
C ILE A 101 -3.57 -7.74 -13.92
N ILE A 102 -2.60 -8.36 -14.57
CA ILE A 102 -1.39 -7.70 -15.09
C ILE A 102 -1.70 -7.22 -16.52
N LYS A 103 -1.56 -5.92 -16.76
CA LYS A 103 -1.76 -5.28 -18.07
C LYS A 103 -0.41 -4.87 -18.65
N SER A 104 -0.16 -5.25 -19.90
CA SER A 104 0.96 -4.71 -20.66
C SER A 104 0.79 -3.21 -20.88
N VAL A 105 1.89 -2.52 -21.21
CA VAL A 105 1.86 -1.09 -21.57
C VAL A 105 0.83 -0.82 -22.67
N SER A 106 0.84 -1.62 -23.75
CA SER A 106 -0.13 -1.51 -24.86
C SER A 106 -1.59 -1.64 -24.43
N LYS A 107 -1.88 -2.46 -23.41
CA LYS A 107 -3.26 -2.73 -22.92
C LYS A 107 -3.68 -1.78 -21.80
N THR A 108 -2.79 -0.92 -21.32
CA THR A 108 -3.09 0.02 -20.23
C THR A 108 -4.13 1.05 -20.69
N ASN A 109 -3.94 1.67 -21.86
CA ASN A 109 -4.88 2.67 -22.39
C ASN A 109 -6.27 2.09 -22.66
N GLU A 110 -6.35 0.85 -23.17
CA GLU A 110 -7.61 0.15 -23.38
C GLU A 110 -8.34 -0.08 -22.06
N PHE A 111 -7.62 -0.52 -21.03
CA PHE A 111 -8.20 -0.73 -19.71
C PHE A 111 -8.74 0.57 -19.11
N ILE A 112 -7.97 1.66 -19.16
CA ILE A 112 -8.41 2.95 -18.62
C ILE A 112 -9.71 3.43 -19.28
N LYS A 113 -9.89 3.21 -20.57
CA LYS A 113 -11.14 3.55 -21.29
C LYS A 113 -12.37 2.77 -20.81
N THR A 114 -12.19 1.63 -20.14
CA THR A 114 -13.30 0.84 -19.57
C THR A 114 -13.76 1.34 -18.20
N LEU A 115 -12.98 2.22 -17.55
CA LEU A 115 -13.31 2.81 -16.25
C LEU A 115 -14.24 4.03 -16.44
N PRO A 116 -15.06 4.39 -15.43
CA PRO A 116 -15.80 5.65 -15.46
C PRO A 116 -14.82 6.83 -15.56
N GLN A 117 -14.89 7.63 -16.62
CA GLN A 117 -13.88 8.68 -16.87
C GLN A 117 -13.89 9.79 -15.81
N THR A 118 -14.99 9.96 -15.08
CA THR A 118 -15.12 10.90 -13.96
C THR A 118 -14.24 10.57 -12.77
N ILE A 119 -13.79 9.32 -12.62
CA ILE A 119 -12.90 8.89 -11.53
C ILE A 119 -11.46 8.67 -11.99
N VAL A 120 -11.22 8.66 -13.29
CA VAL A 120 -9.88 8.49 -13.87
C VAL A 120 -9.17 9.85 -13.88
N PRO A 121 -7.95 9.95 -13.34
CA PRO A 121 -7.16 11.19 -13.36
C PRO A 121 -6.87 11.70 -14.77
N LYS A 122 -6.80 13.02 -14.94
CA LYS A 122 -6.49 13.68 -16.24
C LYS A 122 -5.15 13.26 -16.83
N ASP A 123 -4.13 13.06 -16.00
CA ASP A 123 -2.80 12.57 -16.41
C ASP A 123 -2.80 11.10 -16.85
N TYR A 124 -3.92 10.39 -16.67
CA TYR A 124 -4.19 9.06 -17.22
C TYR A 124 -5.25 9.09 -18.35
N GLY A 125 -5.68 10.29 -18.80
CA GLY A 125 -6.63 10.46 -19.90
C GLY A 125 -8.10 10.53 -19.50
N GLY A 126 -8.41 10.68 -18.21
CA GLY A 126 -9.77 10.86 -17.70
C GLY A 126 -10.15 12.32 -17.42
N LEU A 127 -11.14 12.51 -16.54
CA LEU A 127 -11.70 13.83 -16.18
C LEU A 127 -11.45 14.24 -14.72
N ALA A 128 -11.02 13.32 -13.86
CA ALA A 128 -10.74 13.63 -12.46
C ALA A 128 -9.48 14.52 -12.32
N PRO A 129 -9.28 15.19 -11.17
CA PRO A 129 -8.04 15.88 -10.85
C PRO A 129 -6.80 15.01 -11.11
N ILE A 130 -5.69 15.63 -11.50
CA ILE A 130 -4.44 14.89 -11.75
C ILE A 130 -4.01 14.14 -10.49
N MET A 131 -3.25 13.05 -10.63
CA MET A 131 -2.87 12.22 -9.48
C MET A 131 -2.16 13.00 -8.38
N LYS A 132 -1.35 14.00 -8.75
CA LYS A 132 -0.67 14.88 -7.77
C LYS A 132 -1.67 15.62 -6.87
N GLU A 133 -2.73 16.19 -7.44
CA GLU A 133 -3.76 16.91 -6.68
C GLU A 133 -4.55 15.96 -5.79
N THR A 134 -4.94 14.79 -6.33
CA THR A 134 -5.64 13.75 -5.57
C THR A 134 -4.80 13.25 -4.38
N ASN A 135 -3.48 13.12 -4.56
CA ASN A 135 -2.56 12.73 -3.48
C ASN A 135 -2.48 13.80 -2.38
N GLU A 136 -2.45 15.09 -2.72
CA GLU A 136 -2.45 16.16 -1.71
C GLU A 136 -3.78 16.22 -0.94
N ILE A 137 -4.91 15.98 -1.62
CA ILE A 137 -6.22 15.87 -0.97
C ILE A 137 -6.22 14.69 0.02
N LEU A 138 -5.77 13.51 -0.41
CA LEU A 138 -5.68 12.34 0.45
C LEU A 138 -4.74 12.59 1.64
N LYS A 139 -3.57 13.18 1.40
CA LYS A 139 -2.62 13.55 2.45
C LYS A 139 -3.26 14.47 3.48
N LYS A 140 -3.96 15.51 3.03
CA LYS A 140 -4.68 16.42 3.93
C LYS A 140 -5.72 15.66 4.75
N LYS A 141 -6.53 14.80 4.12
CA LYS A 141 -7.51 13.97 4.84
C LYS A 141 -6.88 13.08 5.91
N LEU A 142 -5.77 12.42 5.58
CA LEU A 142 -5.05 11.58 6.55
C LEU A 142 -4.50 12.39 7.73
N LEU A 143 -4.00 13.60 7.48
CA LEU A 143 -3.50 14.50 8.51
C LEU A 143 -4.63 15.07 9.39
N ASP A 144 -5.75 15.44 8.78
CA ASP A 144 -6.94 15.93 9.51
C ASP A 144 -7.53 14.84 10.42
N ASN A 145 -7.33 13.56 10.09
CA ASN A 145 -7.76 12.39 10.88
C ASN A 145 -6.61 11.76 11.68
N ARG A 146 -5.53 12.50 11.94
CA ARG A 146 -4.35 11.96 12.65
C ARG A 146 -4.70 11.40 14.02
N ASP A 147 -5.56 12.08 14.77
CA ASP A 147 -5.91 11.66 16.13
C ASP A 147 -6.70 10.35 16.13
N TYR A 148 -7.59 10.16 15.14
CA TYR A 148 -8.28 8.88 14.92
C TYR A 148 -7.28 7.73 14.77
N PHE A 149 -6.25 7.88 13.92
CA PHE A 149 -5.26 6.82 13.71
C PHE A 149 -4.41 6.54 14.95
N LEU A 150 -4.10 7.56 15.76
CA LEU A 150 -3.37 7.37 17.01
C LEU A 150 -4.20 6.62 18.05
N ASP A 151 -5.50 6.88 18.11
CA ASP A 151 -6.38 6.19 19.06
C ASP A 151 -6.66 4.75 18.61
N GLU A 152 -6.86 4.51 17.31
CA GLU A 152 -6.95 3.15 16.74
C GLU A 152 -5.68 2.33 17.02
N GLU A 153 -4.49 2.92 16.88
CA GLU A 153 -3.22 2.23 17.14
C GLU A 153 -3.11 1.80 18.62
N LYS A 154 -3.57 2.63 19.57
CA LYS A 154 -3.63 2.26 20.99
C LYS A 154 -4.57 1.10 21.24
N LEU A 155 -5.73 1.05 20.56
CA LEU A 155 -6.69 -0.04 20.72
C LEU A 155 -6.14 -1.36 20.16
N ARG A 156 -5.55 -1.31 18.95
CA ARG A 156 -4.99 -2.49 18.28
C ARG A 156 -3.78 -3.06 19.03
N ASN A 157 -2.93 -2.19 19.57
CA ASN A 157 -1.78 -2.60 20.37
C ASN A 157 -2.15 -2.93 21.83
N GLY A 158 -3.15 -2.27 22.40
CA GLY A 158 -3.63 -2.50 23.77
C GLY A 158 -4.39 -3.82 23.97
N CYS A 159 -4.88 -4.44 22.88
CA CYS A 159 -5.37 -5.82 22.88
C CYS A 159 -4.24 -6.87 22.87
N VAL A 160 -2.98 -6.48 22.62
CA VAL A 160 -1.79 -7.33 22.74
C VAL A 160 -1.12 -6.99 24.08
N LYS A 161 -1.70 -7.45 25.18
CA LYS A 161 -0.98 -7.52 26.46
C LYS A 161 -0.05 -8.72 26.45
N ASP A 162 1.05 -8.60 25.73
CA ASP A 162 2.31 -9.26 26.08
C ASP A 162 3.38 -8.19 25.91
N GLU A 163 3.81 -7.63 27.03
CA GLU A 163 4.85 -6.61 27.09
C GLU A 163 6.14 -7.19 26.50
N VAL A 164 6.53 -6.72 25.32
CA VAL A 164 7.90 -6.90 24.84
C VAL A 164 8.76 -5.94 25.65
N ASP A 165 9.55 -6.51 26.56
CA ASP A 165 10.56 -5.82 27.34
C ASP A 165 11.55 -5.10 26.40
N THR A 166 11.70 -3.79 26.58
CA THR A 166 12.52 -2.92 25.73
C THR A 166 13.90 -2.61 26.34
N THR A 167 14.41 -3.40 27.29
CA THR A 167 15.81 -3.23 27.70
C THR A 167 16.74 -3.76 26.59
N VAL A 168 17.24 -2.83 25.78
CA VAL A 168 18.28 -3.08 24.77
C VAL A 168 19.60 -3.31 25.50
N GLY A 169 20.11 -4.55 25.45
CA GLY A 169 21.52 -4.84 25.76
C GLY A 169 22.43 -4.33 24.64
N GLU A 170 23.67 -3.98 24.97
CA GLU A 170 24.61 -3.23 24.12
C GLU A 170 25.02 -3.88 22.78
N ASP A 171 24.48 -5.06 22.41
CA ASP A 171 24.83 -5.77 21.17
C ASP A 171 23.90 -5.52 19.96
N ASP A 172 22.76 -4.83 20.13
CA ASP A 172 21.79 -4.62 19.03
C ASP A 172 22.00 -3.29 18.28
N LYS A 173 23.15 -3.15 17.60
CA LYS A 173 23.42 -2.03 16.67
C LYS A 173 22.75 -2.16 15.29
N ASP A 174 21.95 -3.20 15.05
CA ASP A 174 21.33 -3.47 13.74
C ASP A 174 19.79 -3.49 13.79
N ASN A 175 19.14 -2.41 14.26
CA ASN A 175 17.70 -2.24 13.99
C ASN A 175 17.21 -0.78 14.12
N ILE A 176 17.36 -0.03 13.03
CA ILE A 176 16.70 1.27 12.89
C ILE A 176 15.23 1.00 12.54
N ASN A 177 14.30 1.14 13.51
CA ASN A 177 12.86 1.31 13.24
C ASN A 177 12.12 1.91 14.45
N SER A 178 12.14 3.23 14.58
CA SER A 178 11.04 3.97 15.25
C SER A 178 11.08 5.44 14.85
N PHE A 179 9.91 6.03 14.63
CA PHE A 179 9.69 7.45 14.29
C PHE A 179 10.07 8.44 15.41
N LYS A 180 10.91 8.05 16.38
CA LYS A 180 11.32 8.90 17.51
C LYS A 180 12.41 9.92 17.18
N ASN A 181 13.01 9.90 15.98
CA ASN A 181 14.12 10.79 15.63
C ASN A 181 13.78 11.82 14.54
N LEU A 182 12.70 12.59 14.72
CA LEU A 182 12.52 13.84 14.00
C LEU A 182 12.37 14.99 15.00
N SER A 183 13.50 15.50 15.47
CA SER A 183 13.59 16.80 16.14
C SER A 183 14.14 17.82 15.15
N ILE A 184 13.38 18.89 14.91
CA ILE A 184 13.86 20.10 14.24
C ILE A 184 14.37 21.03 15.34
N ASP A 185 15.69 21.18 15.40
CA ASP A 185 16.46 22.43 15.55
C ASP A 185 17.90 22.17 15.09
#